data_AF-A0A953IHG1-F1
#
_entry.id   AF-A0A953IHG1-F1
#
_cell.length_a   1.000
_cell.length_b   1.000
_cell.length_c   1.000
_cell.angle_alpha   90.00
_cell.angle_beta   90.00
_cell.angle_gamma   90.00
#
_symmetry.space_group_name_H-M   'P 1'
#
loop_
_entity.id
_entity.type
_entity.pdbx_description
1 polymer ?
#
loop_
_entity_poly.entity_id
_entity_poly.type
_entity_poly.pdbx_seq_one_letter_code
_entity_poly.pdbx_strand_id
1 'polypeptide(L)'
;MLRAMSRARCFALALLLLASPALAGTDTASGTLVPGGPTINPVAIISTPTCTGAVVVFAALYGLQPLTVSAAGTYHVDEPGTESAVYILQGSFDPADVAGTCIAASNTNPLSFDVALSSGVQYYAVVIDDTFVQDGMDYTLTISGPGEVTLGFASLIEVPTLSTWGLGLLGLLLASFAFVALRRRLRA
;
A
#
# COMPACT_ATOMS: atom_id res chain seq x y z
N MET A 1 -38.04 64.80 -33.77
CA MET A 1 -37.03 64.61 -32.70
C MET A 1 -36.99 63.14 -32.32
N LEU A 2 -35.89 62.47 -32.65
CA LEU A 2 -35.61 61.06 -32.34
C LEU A 2 -35.55 60.84 -30.83
N ARG A 3 -36.18 59.77 -30.31
CA ARG A 3 -35.71 59.12 -29.07
C ARG A 3 -35.55 57.63 -29.31
N ALA A 4 -34.30 57.22 -29.19
CA ALA A 4 -33.74 55.92 -29.50
C ALA A 4 -33.95 54.92 -28.36
N MET A 5 -33.90 53.66 -28.79
CA MET A 5 -33.93 52.42 -28.02
C MET A 5 -32.80 52.34 -26.98
N SER A 6 -33.05 51.67 -25.86
CA SER A 6 -32.02 50.85 -25.20
C SER A 6 -32.69 49.78 -24.34
N ARG A 7 -32.86 48.59 -24.94
CA ARG A 7 -33.31 47.39 -24.25
C ARG A 7 -32.09 46.76 -23.58
N ALA A 8 -31.89 47.04 -22.30
CA ALA A 8 -30.92 46.33 -21.47
C ALA A 8 -31.40 44.88 -21.28
N ARG A 9 -30.76 43.95 -21.99
CA ARG A 9 -30.94 42.51 -21.77
C ARG A 9 -30.00 42.10 -20.62
N CYS A 10 -30.57 41.93 -19.42
CA CYS A 10 -29.91 41.23 -18.32
C CYS A 10 -29.72 39.75 -18.72
N PHE A 11 -28.52 39.41 -19.17
CA PHE A 11 -28.10 38.03 -19.34
C PHE A 11 -27.63 37.52 -17.96
N ALA A 12 -28.55 36.97 -17.18
CA ALA A 12 -28.21 36.25 -15.95
C ALA A 12 -27.63 34.89 -16.34
N LEU A 13 -26.30 34.81 -16.42
CA LEU A 13 -25.58 33.57 -16.67
C LEU A 13 -25.61 32.73 -15.37
N ALA A 14 -26.58 31.84 -15.25
CA ALA A 14 -26.65 30.86 -14.18
C ALA A 14 -25.53 29.83 -14.37
N LEU A 15 -24.42 30.02 -13.66
CA LEU A 15 -23.33 29.06 -13.57
C LEU A 15 -23.80 27.87 -12.72
N LEU A 16 -24.42 26.87 -13.35
CA LEU A 16 -24.66 25.57 -12.70
C LEU A 16 -23.30 24.90 -12.47
N LEU A 17 -22.79 25.01 -11.25
CA LEU A 17 -21.73 24.14 -10.75
C LEU A 17 -22.33 22.73 -10.63
N LEU A 18 -22.14 21.92 -11.66
CA LEU A 18 -22.33 20.47 -11.62
C LEU A 18 -21.26 19.90 -10.66
N ALA A 19 -21.55 19.91 -9.37
CA ALA A 19 -20.81 19.09 -8.43
C ALA A 19 -21.16 17.63 -8.74
N SER A 20 -20.27 16.94 -9.44
CA SER A 20 -20.35 15.49 -9.55
C SER A 20 -20.45 14.93 -8.13
N PRO A 21 -21.45 14.08 -7.80
CA PRO A 21 -21.49 13.45 -6.50
C PRO A 21 -20.17 12.70 -6.33
N ALA A 22 -19.40 13.08 -5.31
CA ALA A 22 -18.24 12.31 -4.91
C ALA A 22 -18.78 10.94 -4.49
N LEU A 23 -18.54 9.92 -5.33
CA LEU A 23 -18.97 8.57 -5.07
C LEU A 23 -18.22 8.11 -3.84
N ALA A 24 -18.93 7.99 -2.72
CA ALA A 24 -18.39 7.33 -1.55
C ALA A 24 -18.00 5.91 -1.97
N GLY A 25 -16.72 5.60 -1.86
CA GLY A 25 -16.14 4.33 -2.25
C GLY A 25 -15.81 3.51 -1.03
N THR A 26 -15.96 2.20 -1.16
CA THR A 26 -15.47 1.22 -0.20
C THR A 26 -14.74 0.15 -0.99
N ASP A 27 -13.55 -0.24 -0.51
CA ASP A 27 -12.85 -1.41 -1.01
C ASP A 27 -12.44 -2.30 0.15
N THR A 28 -12.25 -3.59 -0.11
CA THR A 28 -11.91 -4.59 0.89
C THR A 28 -10.87 -5.55 0.35
N ALA A 29 -9.79 -5.71 1.10
CA ALA A 29 -8.74 -6.67 0.83
C ALA A 29 -8.65 -7.68 1.97
N SER A 30 -8.54 -8.95 1.62
CA SER A 30 -8.30 -10.03 2.59
C SER A 30 -7.00 -10.74 2.26
N GLY A 31 -6.37 -11.32 3.27
CA GLY A 31 -5.18 -12.14 3.10
C GLY A 31 -4.87 -12.97 4.33
N THR A 32 -3.79 -13.73 4.24
CA THR A 32 -3.31 -14.59 5.32
C THR A 32 -1.83 -14.29 5.56
N LEU A 33 -1.50 -13.95 6.80
CA LEU A 33 -0.13 -13.93 7.30
C LEU A 33 0.23 -15.35 7.70
N VAL A 34 1.38 -15.83 7.25
CA VAL A 34 1.84 -17.21 7.50
C VAL A 34 3.15 -17.21 8.29
N PRO A 35 3.35 -18.16 9.22
CA PRO A 35 4.63 -18.33 9.90
C PRO A 35 5.81 -18.41 8.93
N GLY A 36 6.90 -17.69 9.25
CA GLY A 36 8.07 -17.60 8.37
C GLY A 36 7.88 -16.74 7.12
N GLY A 37 6.75 -16.01 7.02
CA GLY A 37 6.49 -15.03 5.99
C GLY A 37 7.37 -13.77 6.10
N PRO A 38 7.12 -12.77 5.23
CA PRO A 38 7.86 -11.52 5.25
C PRO A 38 7.60 -10.76 6.56
N THR A 39 8.63 -10.09 7.09
CA THR A 39 8.57 -9.35 8.36
C THR A 39 9.03 -7.90 8.21
N ILE A 40 8.50 -7.03 9.06
CA ILE A 40 8.95 -5.66 9.29
C ILE A 40 9.81 -5.65 10.56
N ASN A 41 10.96 -4.98 10.51
CA ASN A 41 11.80 -4.74 11.68
C ASN A 41 12.68 -3.51 11.44
N PRO A 42 12.53 -2.43 12.22
CA PRO A 42 11.73 -2.33 13.44
C PRO A 42 10.27 -1.90 13.19
N VAL A 43 9.37 -2.21 14.12
CA VAL A 43 7.96 -1.78 14.07
C VAL A 43 7.78 -0.41 14.72
N ALA A 44 6.82 0.39 14.26
CA ALA A 44 6.56 1.72 14.81
C ALA A 44 5.74 1.64 16.11
N ILE A 45 6.05 2.49 17.09
CA ILE A 45 5.20 2.66 18.28
C ILE A 45 3.96 3.45 17.90
N ILE A 46 2.80 2.88 18.20
CA ILE A 46 1.49 3.40 17.83
C ILE A 46 0.92 4.23 18.98
N SER A 47 0.32 5.36 18.63
CA SER A 47 -0.59 6.11 19.50
C SER A 47 -1.79 6.50 18.66
N THR A 48 -2.74 5.57 18.55
CA THR A 48 -3.89 5.63 17.64
C THR A 48 -4.54 7.02 17.60
N PRO A 49 -4.79 7.60 16.42
CA PRO A 49 -4.55 7.07 15.07
C PRO A 49 -3.15 7.39 14.52
N THR A 50 -2.21 7.86 15.34
CA THR A 50 -0.91 8.38 14.90
C THR A 50 0.23 7.39 15.12
N CYS A 51 1.26 7.52 14.30
CA CYS A 51 2.54 6.87 14.51
C CYS A 51 3.42 7.84 15.31
N THR A 52 4.00 7.40 16.42
CA THR A 52 4.77 8.31 17.32
C THR A 52 6.17 8.63 16.79
N GLY A 53 6.63 7.92 15.75
CA GLY A 53 7.99 8.01 15.21
C GLY A 53 9.05 7.25 16.01
N ALA A 54 8.71 6.75 17.21
CA ALA A 54 9.54 5.80 17.93
C ALA A 54 9.35 4.37 17.39
N VAL A 55 10.30 3.48 17.63
CA VAL A 55 10.28 2.12 17.10
C VAL A 55 10.63 1.07 18.16
N VAL A 56 10.15 -0.15 17.96
CA VAL A 56 10.50 -1.34 18.74
C VAL A 56 11.21 -2.33 17.82
N VAL A 57 12.36 -2.84 18.25
CA VAL A 57 13.11 -3.86 17.51
C VAL A 57 12.45 -5.21 17.74
N PHE A 58 11.52 -5.54 16.86
CA PHE A 58 10.75 -6.78 16.86
C PHE A 58 10.39 -7.10 15.41
N ALA A 59 10.55 -8.36 15.01
CA ALA A 59 10.21 -8.80 13.66
C ALA A 59 8.74 -9.22 13.65
N ALA A 60 7.89 -8.44 12.97
CA ALA A 60 6.46 -8.72 12.87
C ALA A 60 6.07 -9.08 11.43
N LEU A 61 5.30 -10.15 11.26
CA LEU A 61 4.68 -10.59 10.02
C LEU A 61 3.78 -9.50 9.50
N TYR A 62 3.79 -9.30 8.19
CA TYR A 62 2.96 -8.27 7.58
C TYR A 62 2.35 -8.69 6.24
N GLY A 63 1.20 -8.09 5.96
CA GLY A 63 0.55 -8.07 4.66
C GLY A 63 0.56 -6.64 4.14
N LEU A 64 0.90 -6.47 2.86
CA LEU A 64 0.99 -5.16 2.23
C LEU A 64 -0.10 -5.00 1.17
N GLN A 65 -0.84 -3.90 1.23
CA GLN A 65 -1.87 -3.55 0.24
C GLN A 65 -1.58 -2.14 -0.30
N PRO A 66 -1.09 -2.00 -1.54
CA PRO A 66 -1.04 -0.70 -2.21
C PRO A 66 -2.42 -0.04 -2.19
N LEU A 67 -2.48 1.21 -1.75
CA LEU A 67 -3.70 1.97 -1.60
C LEU A 67 -3.64 3.24 -2.44
N THR A 68 -4.68 3.48 -3.24
CA THR A 68 -4.90 4.77 -3.89
C THR A 68 -6.34 5.23 -3.71
N VAL A 69 -6.55 6.55 -3.74
CA VAL A 69 -7.87 7.16 -3.61
C VAL A 69 -8.09 8.19 -4.71
N SER A 70 -9.31 8.29 -5.22
CA SER A 70 -9.64 9.24 -6.30
C SER A 70 -10.02 10.64 -5.80
N ALA A 71 -10.38 10.79 -4.53
CA ALA A 71 -10.72 12.07 -3.91
C ALA A 71 -9.90 12.32 -2.65
N ALA A 72 -9.61 13.59 -2.36
CA ALA A 72 -9.05 13.97 -1.07
C ALA A 72 -10.17 14.00 -0.01
N GLY A 73 -9.86 13.57 1.21
CA GLY A 73 -10.83 13.58 2.30
C GLY A 73 -10.45 12.66 3.45
N THR A 74 -11.39 12.45 4.35
CA THR A 74 -11.23 11.52 5.48
C THR A 74 -11.75 10.15 5.08
N TYR A 75 -10.90 9.15 5.21
CA TYR A 75 -11.18 7.75 4.95
C TYR A 75 -11.21 6.98 6.27
N HIS A 76 -12.17 6.09 6.39
CA HIS A 76 -12.33 5.18 7.51
C HIS A 76 -11.64 3.86 7.20
N VAL A 77 -10.77 3.42 8.10
CA VAL A 77 -10.04 2.15 8.04
C VAL A 77 -10.60 1.22 9.11
N ASP A 78 -11.00 0.03 8.70
CA ASP A 78 -11.59 -0.99 9.56
C ASP A 78 -10.90 -2.34 9.31
N GLU A 79 -10.51 -3.02 10.39
CA GLU A 79 -9.98 -4.38 10.37
C GLU A 79 -10.52 -5.08 11.64
N PRO A 80 -11.44 -6.05 11.51
CA PRO A 80 -12.16 -6.61 12.65
C PRO A 80 -11.34 -7.65 13.44
N GLY A 81 -10.08 -7.88 13.07
CA GLY A 81 -9.16 -8.77 13.75
C GLY A 81 -8.95 -8.37 15.21
N THR A 82 -8.53 -9.36 16.02
CA THR A 82 -8.33 -9.18 17.47
C THR A 82 -6.87 -9.08 17.87
N GLU A 83 -5.97 -9.39 16.93
CA GLU A 83 -4.53 -9.53 17.15
C GLU A 83 -3.73 -8.86 16.02
N SER A 84 -4.34 -7.88 15.34
CA SER A 84 -3.74 -7.14 14.24
C SER A 84 -3.36 -5.71 14.65
N ALA A 85 -2.44 -5.13 13.91
CA ALA A 85 -2.23 -3.70 13.80
C ALA A 85 -2.30 -3.29 12.34
N VAL A 86 -2.76 -2.07 12.05
CA VAL A 86 -2.81 -1.54 10.67
C VAL A 86 -2.07 -0.22 10.61
N TYR A 87 -1.12 -0.10 9.69
CA TYR A 87 -0.42 1.15 9.37
C TYR A 87 -0.88 1.66 8.00
N ILE A 88 -1.00 2.97 7.88
CA ILE A 88 -1.13 3.67 6.61
C ILE A 88 0.16 4.45 6.38
N LEU A 89 0.88 4.06 5.33
CA LEU A 89 2.14 4.67 4.93
C LEU A 89 1.94 5.52 3.68
N GLN A 90 2.66 6.64 3.58
CA GLN A 90 2.61 7.54 2.43
C GLN A 90 3.88 7.44 1.59
N GLY A 91 3.73 7.33 0.26
CA GLY A 91 4.85 7.39 -0.68
C GLY A 91 5.42 6.01 -1.01
N SER A 92 6.30 5.48 -0.15
CA SER A 92 6.99 4.19 -0.37
C SER A 92 6.91 3.28 0.87
N PHE A 93 6.99 1.98 0.63
CA PHE A 93 7.12 0.97 1.68
C PHE A 93 8.57 0.48 1.77
N ASP A 94 9.17 0.60 2.95
CA ASP A 94 10.44 -0.02 3.33
C ASP A 94 10.24 -0.80 4.64
N PRO A 95 10.34 -2.15 4.65
CA PRO A 95 10.15 -2.94 5.86
C PRO A 95 11.23 -2.69 6.93
N ALA A 96 12.32 -2.00 6.59
CA ALA A 96 13.36 -1.58 7.52
C ALA A 96 13.15 -0.16 8.10
N ASP A 97 12.21 0.62 7.55
CA ASP A 97 11.91 2.00 8.00
C ASP A 97 10.43 2.37 7.79
N VAL A 98 9.54 1.64 8.47
CA VAL A 98 8.10 1.95 8.38
C VAL A 98 7.72 3.23 9.12
N ALA A 99 8.47 3.61 10.16
CA ALA A 99 8.15 4.79 10.97
C ALA A 99 8.32 6.10 10.19
N GLY A 100 9.29 6.17 9.27
CA GLY A 100 9.56 7.36 8.48
C GLY A 100 8.42 7.76 7.53
N THR A 101 7.60 6.82 7.08
CA THR A 101 6.50 7.06 6.12
C THR A 101 5.10 6.86 6.71
N CYS A 102 5.00 6.50 7.98
CA CYS A 102 3.74 6.21 8.66
C CYS A 102 2.97 7.50 8.97
N ILE A 103 1.77 7.63 8.38
CA ILE A 103 0.90 8.80 8.59
C ILE A 103 -0.26 8.51 9.54
N ALA A 104 -0.66 7.24 9.65
CA ALA A 104 -1.64 6.79 10.62
C ALA A 104 -1.42 5.32 10.98
N ALA A 105 -1.77 4.94 12.21
CA ALA A 105 -1.70 3.56 12.66
C ALA A 105 -2.69 3.31 13.81
N SER A 106 -3.14 2.06 13.94
CA SER A 106 -3.87 1.59 15.10
C SER A 106 -3.50 0.14 15.40
N ASN A 107 -3.56 -0.22 16.68
CA ASN A 107 -3.60 -1.59 17.17
C ASN A 107 -4.64 -1.74 18.29
N THR A 108 -5.62 -0.83 18.32
CA THR A 108 -6.72 -0.87 19.27
C THR A 108 -7.82 -1.76 18.70
N ASN A 109 -7.98 -2.97 19.22
CA ASN A 109 -8.91 -3.96 18.65
C ASN A 109 -10.32 -3.91 19.27
N PRO A 110 -11.41 -4.01 18.48
CA PRO A 110 -11.44 -4.08 17.01
C PRO A 110 -10.95 -2.77 16.37
N LEU A 111 -10.14 -2.90 15.33
CA LEU A 111 -9.41 -1.78 14.75
C LEU A 111 -10.32 -0.95 13.86
N SER A 112 -10.50 0.32 14.26
CA SER A 112 -11.33 1.28 13.55
C SER A 112 -10.78 2.69 13.78
N PHE A 113 -10.34 3.36 12.72
CA PHE A 113 -9.82 4.72 12.80
C PHE A 113 -9.96 5.50 11.49
N ASP A 114 -9.89 6.83 11.59
CA ASP A 114 -9.96 7.73 10.44
C ASP A 114 -8.57 8.26 10.05
N VAL A 115 -8.35 8.42 8.75
CA VAL A 115 -7.13 8.99 8.17
C VAL A 115 -7.46 9.97 7.06
N ALA A 116 -6.72 11.09 7.00
CA ALA A 116 -6.85 12.05 5.92
C ALA A 116 -5.95 11.63 4.74
N LEU A 117 -6.55 11.37 3.58
CA LEU A 117 -5.84 10.98 2.35
C LEU A 117 -6.02 12.04 1.26
N SER A 118 -5.02 12.15 0.40
CA SER A 118 -5.02 13.07 -0.74
C SER A 118 -5.10 12.28 -2.05
N SER A 119 -5.89 12.80 -3.00
CA SER A 119 -5.97 12.22 -4.35
C SER A 119 -4.61 12.30 -5.07
N GLY A 120 -4.30 11.28 -5.86
CA GLY A 120 -3.07 11.20 -6.65
C GLY A 120 -1.80 10.84 -5.86
N VAL A 121 -1.92 10.52 -4.57
CA VAL A 121 -0.82 10.05 -3.72
C VAL A 121 -0.89 8.53 -3.60
N GLN A 122 0.26 7.86 -3.72
CA GLN A 122 0.39 6.43 -3.43
C GLN A 122 0.50 6.23 -1.92
N TYR A 123 -0.37 5.38 -1.38
CA TYR A 123 -0.32 4.93 0.00
C TYR A 123 -0.07 3.41 0.05
N TYR A 124 0.27 2.92 1.22
CA TYR A 124 0.32 1.49 1.51
C TYR A 124 -0.38 1.24 2.84
N ALA A 125 -1.39 0.37 2.82
CA ALA A 125 -1.94 -0.18 4.03
C ALA A 125 -1.17 -1.45 4.40
N VAL A 126 -0.63 -1.49 5.61
CA VAL A 126 0.16 -2.61 6.12
C VAL A 126 -0.60 -3.22 7.28
N VAL A 127 -1.03 -4.47 7.14
CA VAL A 127 -1.62 -5.23 8.25
C VAL A 127 -0.49 -6.05 8.88
N ILE A 128 -0.38 -5.98 10.20
CA ILE A 128 0.69 -6.59 10.99
C ILE A 128 0.06 -7.55 11.99
N ASP A 129 0.69 -8.71 12.19
CA ASP A 129 0.42 -9.58 13.34
C ASP A 129 0.97 -8.89 14.60
N ASP A 130 0.10 -8.38 15.47
CA ASP A 130 0.46 -7.64 16.69
C ASP A 130 0.67 -8.59 17.90
N THR A 131 0.80 -9.90 17.66
CA THR A 131 1.18 -10.86 18.71
C THR A 131 2.69 -10.92 18.88
N PHE A 132 3.18 -11.37 20.03
CA PHE A 132 4.62 -11.68 20.16
C PHE A 132 5.02 -13.00 19.51
N VAL A 133 4.05 -13.88 19.22
CA VAL A 133 4.32 -15.26 18.79
C VAL A 133 4.53 -15.35 17.29
N GLN A 134 3.87 -14.50 16.50
CA GLN A 134 4.02 -14.45 15.05
C GLN A 134 3.63 -15.76 14.37
N ASP A 135 2.54 -16.36 14.84
CA ASP A 135 1.96 -17.60 14.31
C ASP A 135 1.12 -17.36 13.03
N GLY A 136 1.00 -16.10 12.60
CA GLY A 136 0.21 -15.73 11.45
C GLY A 136 -1.28 -15.61 11.77
N MET A 137 -2.02 -15.04 10.83
CA MET A 137 -3.44 -14.74 10.99
C MET A 137 -4.10 -14.47 9.65
N ASP A 138 -5.40 -14.74 9.55
CA ASP A 138 -6.22 -14.19 8.48
C ASP A 138 -6.61 -12.76 8.84
N TYR A 139 -6.67 -11.88 7.84
CA TYR A 139 -7.12 -10.50 8.01
C TYR A 139 -8.10 -10.08 6.92
N THR A 140 -8.95 -9.11 7.24
CA THR A 140 -9.84 -8.45 6.28
C THR A 140 -9.83 -6.95 6.53
N LEU A 141 -9.15 -6.21 5.66
CA LEU A 141 -9.01 -4.77 5.71
C LEU A 141 -10.06 -4.12 4.81
N THR A 142 -10.90 -3.27 5.39
CA THR A 142 -11.85 -2.44 4.67
C THR A 142 -11.46 -0.97 4.79
N ILE A 143 -11.45 -0.26 3.66
CA ILE A 143 -11.25 1.19 3.63
C ILE A 143 -12.41 1.83 2.90
N SER A 144 -13.05 2.82 3.53
CA SER A 144 -14.19 3.54 2.97
C SER A 144 -14.01 5.05 3.08
N GLY A 145 -14.59 5.83 2.16
CA GLY A 145 -14.47 7.28 2.20
C GLY A 145 -15.16 7.99 1.05
N PRO A 146 -14.89 9.29 0.84
CA PRO A 146 -15.64 10.15 -0.09
C PRO A 146 -15.32 9.95 -1.58
N GLY A 147 -14.28 9.17 -1.92
CA GLY A 147 -13.93 8.83 -3.29
C GLY A 147 -13.74 7.33 -3.47
N GLU A 148 -13.54 6.92 -4.72
CA GLU A 148 -13.14 5.56 -5.07
C GLU A 148 -11.86 5.18 -4.31
N VAL A 149 -11.90 4.00 -3.70
CA VAL A 149 -10.77 3.38 -3.01
C VAL A 149 -10.32 2.23 -3.89
N THR A 150 -9.01 2.10 -4.08
CA THR A 150 -8.42 0.94 -4.74
C THR A 150 -7.34 0.37 -3.86
N LEU A 151 -7.60 -0.83 -3.34
CA LEU A 151 -6.65 -1.69 -2.68
C LEU A 151 -6.12 -2.67 -3.73
N GLY A 152 -4.87 -2.45 -4.15
CA GLY A 152 -4.16 -3.39 -4.98
C GLY A 152 -3.76 -4.60 -4.17
N PHE A 153 -3.72 -5.78 -4.79
CA PHE A 153 -2.92 -6.86 -4.25
C PHE A 153 -1.46 -6.44 -4.42
N ALA A 154 -0.68 -6.36 -3.34
CA ALA A 154 0.75 -6.55 -3.50
C ALA A 154 0.89 -7.98 -4.03
N SER A 155 0.92 -8.13 -5.35
CA SER A 155 1.59 -9.28 -5.93
C SER A 155 2.95 -9.23 -5.25
N LEU A 156 3.24 -10.21 -4.37
CA LEU A 156 4.61 -10.44 -3.96
C LEU A 156 5.35 -10.39 -5.28
N ILE A 157 6.15 -9.35 -5.49
CA ILE A 157 6.99 -9.29 -6.66
C ILE A 157 7.78 -10.56 -6.46
N GLU A 158 7.45 -11.62 -7.21
CA GLU A 158 8.26 -12.80 -7.29
C GLU A 158 9.61 -12.20 -7.64
N VAL A 159 10.52 -12.11 -6.64
CA VAL A 159 11.92 -11.80 -6.90
C VAL A 159 12.21 -12.70 -8.07
N PRO A 160 12.55 -12.16 -9.26
CA PRO A 160 12.56 -12.97 -10.47
C PRO A 160 13.51 -14.12 -10.21
N THR A 161 12.93 -15.24 -9.80
CA THR A 161 13.68 -16.44 -9.56
C THR A 161 14.10 -16.77 -10.96
N LEU A 162 15.41 -16.92 -11.17
CA LEU A 162 15.90 -17.34 -12.48
C LEU A 162 15.03 -18.51 -12.87
N SER A 163 14.28 -18.32 -13.96
CA SER A 163 13.36 -19.36 -14.41
C SER A 163 14.16 -20.66 -14.52
N THR A 164 13.51 -21.81 -14.42
CA THR A 164 14.22 -23.10 -14.59
C THR A 164 15.09 -23.10 -15.87
N TRP A 165 14.64 -22.36 -16.90
CA TRP A 165 15.40 -22.07 -18.12
C TRP A 165 16.60 -21.14 -17.91
N GLY A 166 16.46 -20.05 -17.13
CA GLY A 166 17.57 -19.17 -16.74
C GLY A 166 18.66 -19.89 -15.94
N LEU A 167 18.28 -20.76 -14.99
CA LEU A 167 19.23 -21.64 -14.29
C LEU A 167 19.90 -22.64 -15.24
N GLY A 168 19.14 -23.21 -16.17
CA GLY A 168 19.67 -24.11 -17.20
C GLY A 168 20.70 -23.43 -18.11
N LEU A 169 20.42 -22.21 -18.58
CA LEU A 169 21.34 -21.43 -19.40
C LEU A 169 22.62 -21.06 -18.65
N LEU A 170 22.50 -20.64 -17.38
CA LEU A 170 23.66 -20.37 -16.55
C LEU A 170 24.54 -21.61 -16.37
N GLY A 171 23.91 -22.78 -16.14
CA GLY A 171 24.61 -24.07 -16.07
C GLY A 171 25.35 -24.42 -17.35
N LEU A 172 24.72 -24.24 -18.52
CA LEU A 172 25.35 -24.48 -19.83
C LEU A 172 26.52 -23.53 -20.10
N LEU A 173 26.38 -22.26 -19.75
CA LEU A 173 27.46 -21.28 -19.88
C LEU A 173 28.66 -21.70 -19.03
N LEU A 174 28.45 -22.03 -17.75
CA LEU A 174 29.51 -22.50 -16.85
C LEU A 174 30.20 -23.77 -17.39
N ALA A 175 29.41 -24.74 -17.88
CA ALA A 175 29.96 -25.96 -18.48
C ALA A 175 30.81 -25.68 -19.72
N SER A 176 30.39 -24.73 -20.57
CA SER A 176 31.13 -24.35 -21.78
C SER A 176 32.47 -23.67 -21.45
N PHE A 177 32.49 -22.77 -20.46
CA PHE A 177 33.73 -22.15 -19.99
C PHE A 177 34.68 -23.17 -19.37
N ALA A 178 34.17 -24.10 -18.55
CA ALA A 178 34.97 -25.18 -17.98
C ALA A 178 35.59 -26.08 -19.07
N PHE A 179 34.82 -26.43 -20.11
CA PHE A 179 35.32 -27.21 -21.23
C PHE A 179 36.43 -26.49 -22.02
N VAL A 180 36.25 -25.20 -22.31
CA VAL A 180 37.28 -24.38 -22.99
C VAL A 180 38.54 -24.27 -22.14
N ALA A 181 38.42 -24.08 -20.83
CA ALA A 181 39.55 -24.02 -19.91
C ALA A 181 40.33 -25.35 -19.85
N LEU A 182 39.62 -26.49 -19.79
CA LEU A 182 40.23 -27.82 -19.80
C LEU A 182 40.98 -28.07 -21.11
N ARG A 183 40.38 -27.71 -22.26
CA ARG A 183 41.01 -27.89 -23.58
C ARG A 183 42.28 -27.06 -23.73
N ARG A 184 42.33 -25.85 -23.14
CA ARG A 184 43.55 -25.03 -23.11
C ARG A 184 44.66 -25.67 -22.28
N ARG A 185 44.33 -26.29 -21.14
CA ARG A 185 45.32 -27.00 -20.31
C ARG A 185 45.92 -28.23 -21.00
N LEU A 186 45.12 -29.00 -21.75
CA LEU A 186 45.62 -30.19 -22.44
C LEU A 186 46.50 -29.88 -23.66
N ARG A 187 46.53 -28.62 -24.11
CA ARG A 187 47.35 -28.17 -25.26
C ARG A 187 48.63 -27.46 -24.84
N ALA A 188 48.78 -27.13 -23.56
CA ALA A 188 49.99 -26.58 -22.98
C ALA A 188 50.83 -27.72 -22.41
#